data_AF-M7CIA3-F1
#
_entry.id   AF-M7CIA3-F1
#
_cell.length_a   1.000
_cell.length_b   1.000
_cell.length_c   1.000
_cell.angle_alpha   90.00
_cell.angle_beta   90.00
_cell.angle_gamma   90.00
#
_symmetry.space_group_name_H-M   'P 1'
#
loop_
_entity.id
_entity.type
_entity.pdbx_description
1 polymer ?
#
loop_
_entity_poly.entity_id
_entity_poly.type
_entity_poly.pdbx_seq_one_letter_code
_entity_poly.pdbx_strand_id
1 'polypeptide(L)'
;MQRALSFQPLILSLCLSSPTPKLVFNRVNGKKPPVTTQPTAATEESYTLAHEENVRFVYETWQQVEQQLDGSWPGEGGRGPVQYAEKTPNPVLTNFVPIDLEEWWAQQFLAKIENGS
;
A
#
# COMPACT_ATOMS: atom_id res chain seq x y z
N MET A 1 -42.97 -0.69 10.33
CA MET A 1 -41.89 -0.61 9.33
C MET A 1 -40.58 -0.46 10.06
N GLN A 2 -39.58 -1.29 9.73
CA GLN A 2 -38.13 -1.00 9.73
C GLN A 2 -37.40 -2.35 9.70
N ARG A 3 -36.90 -2.72 8.52
CA ARG A 3 -36.07 -3.91 8.32
C ARG A 3 -34.65 -3.50 8.71
N ALA A 4 -34.11 -4.11 9.75
CA ALA A 4 -32.69 -4.02 10.07
C ALA A 4 -31.92 -4.76 8.96
N LEU A 5 -31.39 -4.02 8.00
CA LEU A 5 -30.41 -4.56 7.06
C LEU A 5 -29.07 -4.60 7.78
N SER A 6 -28.81 -5.74 8.41
CA SER A 6 -27.49 -6.15 8.87
C SER A 6 -26.53 -6.07 7.68
N PHE A 7 -25.70 -5.03 7.65
CA PHE A 7 -24.61 -4.90 6.71
C PHE A 7 -23.50 -5.88 7.13
N GLN A 8 -23.59 -7.11 6.66
CA GLN A 8 -22.48 -8.05 6.82
C GLN A 8 -21.41 -7.66 5.80
N PRO A 9 -20.17 -7.34 6.23
CA PRO A 9 -19.10 -7.05 5.30
C PRO A 9 -18.64 -8.37 4.70
N LEU A 10 -19.23 -8.76 3.57
CA LEU A 10 -18.78 -9.90 2.76
C LEU A 10 -17.36 -9.67 2.18
N ILE A 11 -16.79 -8.48 2.35
CA ILE A 11 -15.45 -8.09 1.89
C ILE A 11 -14.34 -8.88 2.61
N LEU A 12 -14.56 -9.34 3.85
CA LEU A 12 -13.58 -10.18 4.54
C LEU A 12 -13.55 -11.63 4.02
N SER A 13 -14.58 -12.08 3.29
CA SER A 13 -14.71 -13.48 2.90
C SER A 13 -14.05 -13.84 1.57
N LEU A 14 -13.55 -12.87 0.80
CA LEU A 14 -12.87 -13.12 -0.48
C LEU A 14 -11.34 -13.23 -0.36
N CYS A 15 -10.75 -12.91 0.80
CA CYS A 15 -9.29 -12.84 0.93
C CYS A 15 -8.63 -14.00 1.70
N LEU A 16 -9.37 -15.00 2.18
CA LEU A 16 -8.79 -16.03 3.05
C LEU A 16 -8.21 -17.27 2.35
N SER A 17 -8.25 -17.37 1.02
CA SER A 17 -7.79 -18.58 0.32
C SER A 17 -6.71 -18.39 -0.76
N SER A 18 -6.16 -17.18 -0.96
CA SER A 18 -4.96 -17.07 -1.80
C SER A 18 -3.72 -17.30 -0.92
N PRO A 19 -2.85 -18.28 -1.25
CA PRO A 19 -1.58 -18.42 -0.53
C PRO A 19 -0.83 -17.11 -0.65
N THR A 20 -0.39 -16.55 0.49
CA THR A 20 0.39 -15.32 0.52
C THR A 20 1.57 -15.47 -0.45
N PRO A 21 1.67 -14.62 -1.49
CA PRO A 21 2.75 -14.75 -2.46
C PRO A 21 4.07 -14.56 -1.73
N LYS A 22 4.88 -15.63 -1.70
CA LYS A 22 6.23 -15.57 -1.14
C LYS A 22 7.05 -14.62 -2.01
N LEU A 23 7.57 -13.55 -1.41
CA LEU A 23 8.51 -12.67 -2.10
C LEU A 23 9.74 -13.50 -2.50
N VAL A 24 9.93 -13.71 -3.80
CA VAL A 24 11.13 -14.36 -4.35
C VAL A 24 11.97 -13.27 -5.00
N PHE A 25 13.11 -12.95 -4.39
CA PHE A 25 14.09 -12.07 -4.99
C PHE A 25 14.88 -12.86 -6.05
N ASN A 26 14.54 -12.66 -7.32
CA ASN A 26 15.37 -13.13 -8.43
C ASN A 26 16.67 -12.32 -8.42
N ARG A 27 17.76 -12.90 -7.89
CA ARG A 27 19.12 -12.34 -8.08
C ARG A 27 19.44 -12.41 -9.57
N VAL A 28 19.39 -11.26 -10.24
CA VAL A 28 19.74 -11.06 -11.66
C VAL A 28 21.24 -11.17 -11.94
N ASN A 29 21.95 -12.12 -11.32
CA ASN A 29 23.34 -12.38 -11.67
C ASN A 29 23.41 -13.11 -13.03
N GLY A 30 23.36 -12.32 -14.11
CA GLY A 30 24.13 -12.55 -15.33
C GLY A 30 23.58 -13.49 -16.41
N LYS A 31 22.37 -14.06 -16.29
CA LYS A 31 21.80 -14.91 -17.37
C LYS A 31 20.35 -14.53 -17.66
N LYS A 32 20.13 -13.84 -18.79
CA LYS A 32 18.79 -13.52 -19.33
C LYS A 32 18.05 -14.84 -19.62
N PRO A 33 16.83 -15.05 -19.11
CA PRO A 33 15.96 -16.12 -19.61
C PRO A 33 15.64 -15.85 -21.09
N PRO A 34 15.35 -16.89 -21.92
CA PRO A 34 14.87 -16.67 -23.26
C PRO A 34 13.60 -15.82 -23.19
N VAL A 35 13.61 -14.69 -23.90
CA VAL A 35 12.44 -13.85 -24.10
C VAL A 35 11.42 -14.71 -24.85
N THR A 36 10.44 -15.25 -24.13
CA THR A 36 9.16 -15.60 -24.76
C THR A 36 8.63 -14.28 -25.30
N THR A 37 8.62 -14.16 -26.62
CA THR A 37 7.95 -13.11 -27.37
C THR A 37 6.49 -13.07 -26.90
N GLN A 38 6.23 -12.22 -25.91
CA GLN A 38 4.88 -11.81 -25.56
C GLN A 38 4.33 -11.09 -26.80
N PRO A 39 3.17 -11.51 -27.35
CA PRO A 39 2.60 -10.82 -28.48
C PRO A 39 2.39 -9.37 -28.08
N THR A 40 3.05 -8.45 -28.78
CA THR A 40 2.74 -7.02 -28.79
C THR A 40 1.42 -6.83 -29.53
N ALA A 41 0.34 -7.43 -29.04
CA ALA A 41 -0.94 -6.80 -29.17
C ALA A 41 -0.86 -5.62 -28.21
N ALA A 42 -0.87 -4.41 -28.75
CA ALA A 42 -1.39 -3.27 -28.02
C ALA A 42 -2.78 -3.70 -27.55
N THR A 43 -2.82 -4.31 -26.37
CA THR A 43 -4.03 -4.51 -25.62
C THR A 43 -4.34 -3.08 -25.23
N GLU A 44 -5.17 -2.41 -26.04
CA GLU A 44 -6.09 -1.43 -25.46
C GLU A 44 -6.48 -2.04 -24.13
N GLU A 45 -6.03 -1.44 -23.03
CA GLU A 45 -6.43 -1.87 -21.69
C GLU A 45 -7.94 -1.87 -21.73
N SER A 46 -8.50 -3.04 -22.03
CA SER A 46 -9.89 -3.15 -22.40
C SER A 46 -10.54 -2.86 -21.08
N TYR A 47 -11.09 -1.64 -20.92
CA TYR A 47 -11.73 -1.16 -19.71
C TYR A 47 -12.89 -2.11 -19.44
N THR A 48 -12.56 -3.24 -18.80
CA THR A 48 -13.50 -4.32 -18.57
C THR A 48 -14.55 -3.80 -17.61
N LEU A 49 -15.76 -4.35 -17.67
CA LEU A 49 -16.80 -4.00 -16.71
C LEU A 49 -16.29 -4.11 -15.26
N ALA A 50 -15.47 -5.13 -14.96
CA ALA A 50 -14.83 -5.29 -13.65
C ALA A 50 -13.85 -4.16 -13.31
N HIS A 51 -13.11 -3.62 -14.29
CA HIS A 51 -12.24 -2.47 -14.07
C HIS A 51 -13.05 -1.23 -13.66
N GLU A 52 -14.15 -0.94 -14.36
CA GLU A 52 -15.03 0.18 -14.01
C GLU A 52 -15.65 0.00 -12.62
N GLU A 53 -16.09 -1.21 -12.29
CA GLU A 53 -16.63 -1.55 -10.96
C GLU A 53 -15.57 -1.41 -9.86
N ASN A 54 -14.34 -1.87 -10.10
CA ASN A 54 -13.22 -1.73 -9.18
C ASN A 54 -12.88 -0.26 -8.94
N VAL A 55 -12.81 0.54 -10.01
CA VAL A 55 -12.53 1.98 -9.93
C VAL A 55 -13.62 2.69 -9.13
N ARG A 56 -14.90 2.40 -9.42
CA ARG A 56 -16.04 2.96 -8.67
C ARG A 56 -15.97 2.57 -7.20
N PHE A 57 -15.74 1.30 -6.90
CA PHE A 57 -15.64 0.80 -5.54
C PHE A 57 -14.51 1.50 -4.75
N VAL A 58 -13.32 1.60 -5.33
CA VAL A 58 -12.17 2.27 -4.69
C VAL A 58 -12.48 3.75 -4.46
N TYR A 59 -13.04 4.44 -5.45
CA TYR A 59 -13.39 5.85 -5.32
C TYR A 59 -14.42 6.08 -4.20
N GLU A 60 -15.53 5.36 -4.22
CA GLU A 60 -16.60 5.51 -3.21
C GLU A 60 -16.11 5.14 -1.81
N THR A 61 -15.33 4.06 -1.68
CA THR A 61 -14.76 3.65 -0.40
C THR A 61 -13.78 4.68 0.13
N TRP A 62 -12.92 5.24 -0.75
CA TRP A 62 -11.99 6.28 -0.37
C TRP A 62 -12.71 7.56 0.08
N GLN A 63 -13.75 7.99 -0.65
CA GLN A 63 -14.58 9.13 -0.23
C GLN A 63 -15.21 8.92 1.16
N GLN A 64 -15.66 7.70 1.48
CA GLN A 64 -16.18 7.38 2.80
C GLN A 64 -15.10 7.43 3.89
N VAL A 65 -13.86 7.02 3.57
CA VAL A 65 -12.72 7.15 4.48
C VAL A 65 -12.39 8.62 4.70
N GLU A 66 -12.29 9.44 3.65
CA GLU A 66 -12.04 10.87 3.75
C GLU A 66 -13.09 11.61 4.60
N GLN A 67 -14.37 11.29 4.42
CA GLN A 67 -15.43 11.86 5.26
C GLN A 67 -15.34 11.41 6.72
N GLN A 68 -14.94 10.17 6.98
CA GLN A 68 -14.68 9.70 8.35
C GLN A 68 -13.46 10.39 8.98
N LEU A 69 -12.44 10.70 8.18
CA LEU A 69 -11.27 11.45 8.61
C LEU A 69 -11.63 12.90 8.96
N ASP A 70 -12.38 13.56 8.09
CA ASP A 70 -12.77 14.97 8.24
C ASP A 70 -13.84 15.16 9.33
N GLY A 71 -14.81 14.24 9.42
CA GLY A 71 -15.88 14.26 10.43
C GLY A 71 -15.47 13.76 11.81
N SER A 72 -14.27 13.15 11.95
CA SER A 72 -13.74 12.69 13.23
C SER A 72 -13.15 13.86 14.02
N TRP A 73 -14.01 14.64 14.68
CA TRP A 73 -13.57 15.55 15.75
C TRP A 73 -12.81 14.74 16.81
N PRO A 74 -11.64 15.22 17.31
CA PRO A 74 -10.86 14.50 18.30
C PRO A 74 -11.66 14.36 19.60
N GLY A 75 -12.37 13.25 19.76
CA GLY A 75 -13.12 12.94 20.98
C GLY A 75 -14.39 12.11 20.80
N GLU A 76 -15.00 12.05 19.61
CA GLU A 76 -16.35 11.48 19.48
C GLU A 76 -16.45 10.49 18.31
N GLY A 77 -16.18 9.22 18.61
CA GLY A 77 -16.41 8.10 17.68
C GLY A 77 -15.14 7.35 17.32
N GLY A 78 -14.93 6.18 17.95
CA GLY A 78 -13.75 5.31 17.82
C GLY A 78 -13.53 4.64 16.46
N ARG A 79 -13.79 5.34 15.35
CA ARG A 79 -13.54 4.89 13.97
C ARG A 79 -12.70 5.87 13.15
N GLY A 80 -11.94 6.75 13.81
CA GLY A 80 -10.89 7.56 13.18
C GLY A 80 -9.52 6.85 13.16
N PRO A 81 -8.53 7.37 12.42
CA PRO A 81 -7.16 6.88 12.45
C PRO A 81 -6.62 6.89 13.86
N VAL A 82 -5.95 5.81 14.22
CA VAL A 82 -5.23 5.73 15.48
C VAL A 82 -3.89 6.43 15.28
N GLN A 83 -3.77 7.65 15.79
CA GLN A 83 -2.46 8.31 15.89
C GLN A 83 -1.65 7.61 16.99
N TYR A 84 -0.62 6.87 16.58
CA TYR A 84 0.35 6.30 17.50
C TYR A 84 1.38 7.37 17.85
N ALA A 85 1.11 8.12 18.91
CA ALA A 85 2.11 8.94 19.57
C ALA A 85 2.77 8.13 20.69
N GLU A 86 4.09 8.22 20.80
CA GLU A 86 4.82 7.69 21.95
C GLU A 86 4.38 8.46 23.20
N LYS A 87 3.62 7.82 24.08
CA LYS A 87 3.08 8.44 25.31
C LYS A 87 4.14 8.63 26.39
N THR A 88 5.23 7.87 26.31
CA THR A 88 6.32 7.87 27.28
C THR A 88 7.62 7.89 26.49
N PRO A 89 8.33 9.04 26.45
CA PRO A 89 9.51 9.19 25.61
C PRO A 89 10.56 8.15 26.01
N ASN A 90 11.09 7.41 25.04
CA ASN A 90 12.16 6.45 25.30
C ASN A 90 13.47 7.21 25.66
N PRO A 91 14.02 7.05 26.87
CA PRO A 91 15.23 7.76 27.28
C PRO A 91 16.46 7.42 26.41
N VAL A 92 16.46 6.26 25.75
CA VAL A 92 17.52 5.85 24.81
C VAL A 92 17.53 6.71 23.54
N LEU A 93 16.38 7.27 23.15
CA LEU A 93 16.22 8.08 21.95
C LEU A 93 16.46 9.59 22.19
N THR A 94 16.88 9.98 23.39
CA THR A 94 17.07 11.41 23.76
C THR A 94 18.01 12.19 22.87
N ASN A 95 19.02 11.52 22.30
CA ASN A 95 19.98 12.12 21.35
C ASN A 95 19.88 11.45 19.97
N PHE A 96 18.76 10.80 19.68
CA PHE A 96 18.55 10.18 18.39
C PHE A 96 18.39 11.25 17.31
N VAL A 97 19.20 11.16 16.27
CA VAL A 97 19.06 11.96 15.06
C VAL A 97 18.40 11.05 14.02
N PRO A 98 17.17 11.34 13.58
CA PRO A 98 16.51 10.57 12.53
C PRO A 98 17.34 10.58 11.26
N ILE A 99 17.46 9.40 10.64
CA ILE A 99 18.09 9.29 9.33
C ILE A 99 17.11 9.80 8.28
N ASP A 100 17.54 10.77 7.47
CA ASP A 100 16.82 11.13 6.26
C ASP A 100 17.05 10.03 5.23
N LEU A 101 15.98 9.30 4.92
CA LEU A 101 16.06 8.18 3.99
C LEU A 101 16.39 8.64 2.58
N GLU A 102 15.91 9.81 2.16
CA GLU A 102 16.13 10.35 0.82
C GLU A 102 17.60 10.75 0.65
N GLU A 103 18.15 11.45 1.65
CA GLU A 103 19.56 11.82 1.70
C GLU A 103 20.47 10.58 1.77
N TRP A 104 20.13 9.61 2.63
CA TRP A 104 20.89 8.37 2.74
C TRP A 104 20.85 7.56 1.43
N TRP A 105 19.69 7.45 0.77
CA TRP A 105 19.58 6.76 -0.52
C TRP A 105 20.40 7.44 -1.60
N ALA A 106 20.39 8.77 -1.67
CA ALA A 106 21.21 9.53 -2.62
C ALA A 106 22.71 9.25 -2.41
N GLN A 107 23.17 9.23 -1.16
CA GLN A 107 24.55 8.93 -0.81
C GLN A 107 24.94 7.50 -1.18
N GLN A 108 24.09 6.51 -0.89
CA GLN A 108 24.35 5.12 -1.26
C GLN A 108 24.37 4.90 -2.77
N PHE A 109 23.51 5.60 -3.50
CA PHE A 109 23.52 5.58 -4.96
C PHE A 109 24.84 6.11 -5.51
N LEU A 110 25.31 7.26 -5.02
CA LEU A 110 26.57 7.88 -5.42
C LEU A 110 27.79 7.02 -5.06
N ALA A 111 27.83 6.47 -3.85
CA ALA A 111 28.92 5.57 -3.45
C ALA A 111 28.97 4.32 -4.34
N LYS A 112 27.82 3.80 -4.78
CA LYS A 112 27.76 2.62 -5.64
C LYS A 112 28.26 2.87 -7.07
N ILE A 113 28.06 4.07 -7.60
CA ILE A 113 28.60 4.45 -8.92
C ILE A 113 30.11 4.75 -8.85
N GLU A 114 30.59 5.29 -7.73
CA GLU A 114 32.01 5.61 -7.51
C GLU A 114 32.86 4.35 -7.28
N ASN A 115 32.35 3.38 -6.50
CA ASN A 115 33.05 2.12 -6.20
C ASN A 115 33.01 1.08 -7.34
N GLY A 116 32.27 1.36 -8.42
CA GLY A 116 32.13 0.49 -9.60
C GLY A 116 33.02 0.88 -10.78
N SER A 117 33.87 1.92 -10.62
CA SER A 117 34.89 2.34 -11.60
C SER A 117 36.29 1.95 -11.14
#